data_AF-A0AA37H740-F1
#
_entry.id   AF-A0AA37H740-F1
#
_cell.length_a   1.000
_cell.length_b   1.000
_cell.length_c   1.000
_cell.angle_alpha   90.00
_cell.angle_beta   90.00
_cell.angle_gamma   90.00
#
_symmetry.space_group_name_H-M   'P 1'
#
loop_
_entity.id
_entity.type
_entity.pdbx_description
1 polymer ?
#
loop_
_entity_poly.entity_id
_entity_poly.type
_entity_poly.pdbx_seq_one_letter_code
_entity_poly.pdbx_strand_id
1 'polypeptide(L)' 'MPRHDDTHLSAPTLRGVRPPARPQAPADRLAEHLIEAYRHAAECEDPVALDLIRLALWHVGRTYSPSAAQAAEEHWS' A
#
# COMPACT_ATOMS: atom_id res chain seq x y z
N MET A 1 11.67 50.35 10.13
CA MET A 1 11.59 48.87 10.26
C MET A 1 10.34 48.52 11.07
N PRO A 2 9.25 48.12 10.41
CA PRO A 2 8.29 47.20 11.00
C PRO A 2 8.25 45.89 10.21
N ARG A 3 8.30 44.77 10.94
CA ARG A 3 7.97 43.41 10.48
C ARG A 3 6.48 43.15 10.74
N HIS A 4 6.00 42.03 10.21
CA HIS A 4 4.66 41.40 10.33
C HIS A 4 3.70 41.90 9.23
N ASP A 5 2.94 41.07 8.53
CA ASP A 5 2.69 39.62 8.62
C ASP A 5 1.99 39.17 7.33
N ASP A 6 1.78 37.85 7.21
CA ASP A 6 0.74 37.21 6.39
C ASP A 6 0.87 37.20 4.86
N THR A 7 1.50 36.15 4.34
CA THR A 7 0.94 35.47 3.16
C THR A 7 1.22 33.97 3.23
N HIS A 8 0.41 33.26 4.01
CA HIS A 8 0.20 31.83 3.78
C HIS A 8 -0.50 31.68 2.43
N LEU A 9 0.29 31.51 1.37
CA LEU A 9 -0.18 30.98 0.09
C LEU A 9 -0.60 29.53 0.31
N SER A 10 -1.84 29.37 0.77
CA SER A 10 -2.54 28.09 0.79
C SER A 10 -2.63 27.59 -0.64
N ALA A 11 -1.68 26.74 -1.03
CA ALA A 11 -1.79 25.96 -2.24
C ALA A 11 -3.08 25.13 -2.13
N PRO A 12 -4.00 25.22 -3.11
CA PRO A 12 -5.19 24.38 -3.09
C PRO A 12 -4.73 22.93 -3.12
N THR A 13 -5.04 22.21 -2.05
CA THR A 13 -4.88 20.76 -1.98
C THR A 13 -5.70 20.20 -3.12
N LEU A 14 -5.02 19.84 -4.22
CA LEU A 14 -5.59 19.01 -5.26
C LEU A 14 -6.07 17.76 -4.54
N ARG A 15 -7.39 17.69 -4.28
CA ARG A 15 -8.07 16.45 -3.94
C ARG A 15 -7.73 15.51 -5.07
N GLY A 16 -6.73 14.67 -4.83
CA GLY A 16 -6.32 13.61 -5.73
C GLY A 16 -7.60 12.86 -6.07
N VAL A 17 -8.06 13.06 -7.30
CA VAL A 17 -9.11 12.24 -7.89
C VAL A 17 -8.60 10.82 -7.71
N ARG A 18 -9.19 10.08 -6.76
CA ARG A 18 -8.87 8.67 -6.57
C ARG A 18 -9.11 8.03 -7.94
N PRO A 19 -8.07 7.55 -8.63
CA PRO A 19 -8.27 6.95 -9.94
C PRO A 19 -9.29 5.82 -9.79
N PRO A 20 -10.12 5.56 -10.81
CA PRO A 20 -11.11 4.49 -10.76
C PRO A 20 -10.40 3.22 -10.30
N ALA A 21 -10.94 2.58 -9.26
CA ALA A 21 -10.33 1.43 -8.62
C ALA A 21 -10.05 0.37 -9.69
N ARG A 22 -8.79 0.28 -10.13
CA ARG A 22 -8.35 -0.79 -11.01
C ARG A 22 -8.67 -2.11 -10.32
N PRO A 23 -9.02 -3.18 -11.08
CA PRO A 23 -9.15 -4.51 -10.51
C PRO A 23 -7.87 -4.83 -9.74
N GLN A 24 -8.00 -4.92 -8.43
CA GLN A 24 -6.88 -5.16 -7.53
C GLN A 24 -6.22 -6.49 -7.87
N ALA A 25 -4.89 -6.50 -7.97
CA ALA A 25 -4.17 -7.71 -8.37
C ALA A 25 -4.44 -8.82 -7.33
N PRO A 26 -4.50 -10.10 -7.74
CA PRO A 26 -4.68 -11.21 -6.81
C PRO A 26 -3.65 -11.20 -5.67
N ALA A 27 -2.42 -10.76 -5.95
CA ALA A 27 -1.36 -10.60 -4.96
C ALA A 27 -1.68 -9.53 -3.91
N ASP A 28 -2.27 -8.40 -4.31
CA ASP A 28 -2.67 -7.34 -3.39
C ASP A 28 -3.80 -7.81 -2.47
N ARG A 29 -4.78 -8.55 -3.00
CA ARG A 29 -5.85 -9.15 -2.20
C ARG A 29 -5.30 -10.17 -1.20
N LEU A 30 -4.36 -11.00 -1.65
CA LEU A 30 -3.68 -11.96 -0.77
C LEU A 30 -2.90 -11.24 0.34
N ALA A 31 -2.18 -10.17 0.01
CA ALA A 31 -1.45 -9.37 0.99
C ALA A 31 -2.39 -8.75 2.03
N GLU A 32 -3.54 -8.21 1.62
CA GLU A 32 -4.57 -7.69 2.54
C GLU A 32 -5.08 -8.77 3.50
N HIS A 33 -5.42 -9.96 2.98
CA HIS A 33 -5.86 -11.08 3.82
C HIS A 33 -4.76 -11.54 4.81
N LEU A 34 -3.50 -11.55 4.39
CA LEU A 34 -2.38 -11.90 5.26
C LEU A 34 -2.14 -10.84 6.35
N ILE A 35 -2.31 -9.56 6.03
CA ILE A 35 -2.22 -8.47 7.02
C ILE A 35 -3.32 -8.61 8.08
N GLU A 36 -4.55 -8.94 7.67
CA GLU A 36 -5.64 -9.13 8.62
C GLU A 36 -5.43 -10.39 9.47
N ALA A 37 -4.98 -11.49 8.86
CA ALA A 37 -4.62 -12.70 9.59
C ALA A 37 -3.49 -12.45 10.61
N TYR A 38 -2.51 -11.59 10.28
CA TYR A 38 -1.44 -11.22 11.21
C TYR A 38 -1.97 -10.54 12.46
N ARG A 39 -2.97 -9.65 12.31
CA ARG A 39 -3.60 -8.96 13.45
C ARG A 39 -4.29 -9.94 14.38
N HIS A 40 -5.08 -10.86 13.83
CA HIS A 40 -5.72 -11.91 14.63
C HIS A 40 -4.71 -12.84 15.30
N ALA A 41 -3.65 -13.25 14.59
CA ALA A 41 -2.59 -14.07 15.18
C ALA A 41 -1.88 -13.34 16.34
N ALA A 42 -1.70 -12.02 16.24
CA ALA A 42 -1.13 -11.21 17.30
C ALA A 42 -2.06 -11.10 18.51
N GLU A 43 -3.37 -10.94 18.29
CA GLU A 43 -4.38 -10.94 19.36
C GLU A 43 -4.45 -12.28 20.09
N CYS A 44 -4.24 -13.39 19.38
CA CYS A 44 -4.18 -14.73 19.95
C CYS A 44 -2.81 -15.10 20.54
N GLU A 45 -1.80 -14.22 20.44
CA GLU A 45 -0.42 -14.47 20.86
C GLU A 45 0.16 -15.78 20.27
N ASP A 46 -0.22 -16.16 19.04
CA ASP A 46 0.26 -17.38 18.38
C ASP A 46 1.59 -17.09 17.63
N PRO A 47 2.75 -17.51 18.17
CA PRO A 47 4.04 -17.20 17.55
C PRO A 47 4.25 -17.94 16.22
N VAL A 48 3.67 -19.12 16.05
CA VAL A 48 3.84 -19.93 14.83
C VAL A 48 3.06 -19.30 13.69
N ALA A 49 1.82 -18.89 13.95
CA ALA A 49 1.00 -18.19 12.96
C ALA A 49 1.67 -16.89 12.50
N LEU A 50 2.22 -16.09 13.43
CA LEU A 50 2.91 -14.84 13.10
C LEU A 50 4.11 -15.07 12.16
N ASP A 51 4.94 -16.08 12.42
CA ASP A 51 6.11 -16.34 11.58
C ASP A 51 5.74 -16.90 10.20
N LEU A 52 4.73 -17.76 10.13
CA LEU A 52 4.22 -18.26 8.84
C LEU A 52 3.63 -17.11 7.99
N ILE A 53 2.90 -16.19 8.61
CA ILE A 53 2.31 -15.04 7.91
C ILE A 53 3.40 -14.08 7.44
N ARG A 54 4.44 -13.83 8.24
CA ARG A 54 5.61 -13.03 7.82
C ARG A 54 6.32 -13.64 6.62
N LEU A 55 6.52 -14.96 6.63
CA LEU A 55 7.13 -15.68 5.49
C LEU A 55 6.28 -15.56 4.23
N ALA A 56 4.95 -15.70 4.36
CA ALA A 56 4.03 -15.56 3.24
C ALA A 56 4.06 -14.13 2.66
N LEU A 57 4.03 -13.10 3.52
CA LEU A 57 4.14 -11.70 3.10
C LEU A 57 5.46 -11.41 2.38
N TRP A 58 6.57 -11.94 2.89
CA TRP A 58 7.87 -11.85 2.23
C TRP A 58 7.85 -12.48 0.84
N HIS A 59 7.22 -13.65 0.70
CA HIS A 59 7.11 -14.32 -0.59
C HIS A 59 6.23 -13.55 -1.59
N VAL A 60 5.09 -13.00 -1.14
CA VAL A 60 4.21 -12.18 -1.98
C VAL A 60 4.95 -10.96 -2.53
N GLY A 61 5.66 -10.21 -1.67
CA GLY A 61 6.41 -9.03 -2.09
C GLY A 61 7.60 -9.32 -3.03
N ARG A 62 8.10 -10.57 -3.05
CA ARG A 62 9.17 -11.02 -3.95
C ARG A 62 8.64 -11.52 -5.28
N THR A 63 7.53 -12.26 -5.27
CA THR A 63 6.97 -12.93 -6.45
C THR A 63 6.10 -11.97 -7.28
N TYR A 64 5.47 -11.00 -6.63
CA TYR A 64 4.62 -10.01 -7.27
C TYR A 64 5.15 -8.63 -6.92
N SER A 65 6.13 -8.16 -7.69
CA SER A 65 6.61 -6.79 -7.57
C SER A 65 5.42 -5.83 -7.77
N PRO A 66 5.27 -4.76 -6.96
CA PRO A 66 4.14 -3.81 -7.03
C PRO A 66 3.94 -3.09 -8.38
N SER A 67 4.73 -3.41 -9.40
CA SER A 67 4.70 -2.80 -10.73
C SER A 67 4.47 -3.78 -11.89
N ALA A 68 4.21 -5.08 -11.65
CA ALA A 68 4.01 -6.03 -12.77
C ALA A 68 2.81 -5.65 -13.68
N ALA A 69 1.82 -4.92 -13.14
CA ALA A 69 0.73 -4.32 -13.92
C ALA A 69 1.09 -2.95 -14.55
N GLN A 70 2.08 -2.22 -14.02
CA GLN A 70 2.55 -0.94 -14.57
C GLN A 70 3.53 -1.14 -15.74
N ALA A 71 4.40 -2.14 -15.66
CA ALA A 71 5.39 -2.43 -16.70
C ALA A 71 4.77 -2.90 -18.03
N ALA A 72 3.58 -3.51 -17.99
CA ALA A 72 2.87 -3.95 -19.19
C ALA A 72 2.20 -2.79 -19.96
N GLU A 73 1.86 -1.69 -19.28
CA GLU A 73 1.25 -0.50 -19.93
C GLU A 73 2.30 0.44 -20.54
N GLU A 74 3.50 0.50 -19.97
CA GLU A 74 4.59 1.36 -20.48
C GLU A 74 5.30 0.79 -21.72
N HIS A 75 5.17 -0.51 -22.01
CA HIS A 75 5.85 -1.15 -23.16
C HIS A 75 5.17 -0.88 -24.53
N TRP A 76 4.05 -0.16 -24.56
CA TRP A 76 3.32 0.16 -25.80
C TRP A 76 3.19 1.67 -26.10
N SER A 77 4.10 2.52 -25.61
CA SER A 77 4.20 3.94 -26.01
C SER A 77 5.43 4.24 -26.86
#